data_AF-C4WG23-F1
#
_entry.id   AF-C4WG23-F1
#
_cell.length_a   1.000
_cell.length_b   1.000
_cell.length_c   1.000
_cell.angle_alpha   90.00
_cell.angle_beta   90.00
_cell.angle_gamma   90.00
#
_symmetry.space_group_name_H-M   'P 1'
#
loop_
_entity.id
_entity.type
_entity.pdbx_description
1 polymer ?
#
loop_
_entity_poly.entity_id
_entity_poly.type
_entity_poly.pdbx_seq_one_letter_code
_entity_poly.pdbx_strand_id
1 'polypeptide(L)'
;MAEQRKYSPNYNWALPLPQGNQIVEIKQIGDTISDIDASFKTFVDAYNAHKHKFRDIEELPTTLEGYGITDAMTTEQVGSAISDSGNTLSQSFAQALSSLSDTITKALGLRVRVDEAQEFSLAQKKRARDNIEAVGVVDKGAAGGVAPLGTDGKVASTYLPALTTTATVGAAMAGANGKETPADGDFFGGVLAGSSTMFKTTWGNIKAAFRVLFYTKDEVGAIVAGNMAGRAYPRRTDGTPINFAWHDPGGQPTYMWGGTDGVNMYVYAIAGLRVSYADSAWNSERLQGWDVQGFLNKMEERSAAWARQEAGYRARKCGSWDQWNFTFHDQRMQNQTGENIYYTAKMTGTYADTVMLQISPDNGTYWTVATTIEGSTNKTEFSAGCLPPGWWMRLIRGSGSYNASVILVW
;
A
#
# COMPACT_ATOMS: atom_id res chain seq x y z
N MET A 1 -91.95 184.70 12.07
CA MET A 1 -90.83 183.84 11.65
C MET A 1 -91.03 182.49 12.32
N ALA A 2 -91.08 181.38 11.56
CA ALA A 2 -91.32 180.05 12.12
C ALA A 2 -90.01 179.44 12.65
N GLU A 3 -90.00 179.03 13.92
CA GLU A 3 -88.82 178.50 14.63
C GLU A 3 -88.72 176.97 14.49
N GLN A 4 -87.54 176.45 14.12
CA GLN A 4 -87.27 175.04 13.78
C GLN A 4 -87.28 174.09 15.01
N ARG A 5 -87.88 172.89 14.86
CA ARG A 5 -87.87 171.80 15.87
C ARG A 5 -86.45 171.32 16.20
N LYS A 6 -86.17 171.09 17.49
CA LYS A 6 -84.91 170.49 18.01
C LYS A 6 -85.09 169.01 18.38
N TYR A 7 -84.01 168.23 18.38
CA TYR A 7 -84.00 166.79 18.70
C TYR A 7 -82.82 166.43 19.65
N SER A 8 -82.94 165.33 20.39
CA SER A 8 -81.87 164.81 21.27
C SER A 8 -80.68 164.25 20.48
N PRO A 9 -79.45 164.24 21.03
CA PRO A 9 -78.25 163.92 20.26
C PRO A 9 -78.06 162.43 19.90
N ASN A 10 -78.39 161.48 20.79
CA ASN A 10 -78.03 160.07 20.57
C ASN A 10 -79.15 159.26 19.91
N TYR A 11 -80.40 159.48 20.30
CA TYR A 11 -81.56 158.74 19.80
C TYR A 11 -82.55 159.61 19.01
N ASN A 12 -82.20 160.87 18.73
CA ASN A 12 -82.95 161.79 17.87
C ASN A 12 -84.42 161.96 18.29
N TRP A 13 -84.68 162.05 19.60
CA TRP A 13 -86.03 162.27 20.14
C TRP A 13 -86.42 163.73 20.01
N ALA A 14 -87.65 164.01 19.56
CA ALA A 14 -88.11 165.38 19.39
C ALA A 14 -88.16 166.12 20.74
N LEU A 15 -87.46 167.26 20.82
CA LEU A 15 -87.46 168.12 22.00
C LEU A 15 -88.60 169.15 21.89
N PRO A 16 -89.36 169.36 22.96
CA PRO A 16 -90.48 170.29 22.92
C PRO A 16 -89.99 171.73 22.69
N LEU A 17 -90.71 172.48 21.83
CA LEU A 17 -90.35 173.84 21.44
C LEU A 17 -90.90 174.86 22.44
N PRO A 18 -90.06 175.71 23.04
CA PRO A 18 -90.54 176.71 23.99
C PRO A 18 -91.29 177.84 23.26
N GLN A 19 -92.56 178.07 23.59
CA GLN A 19 -93.33 179.20 23.06
C GLN A 19 -94.16 179.88 24.15
N GLY A 20 -94.29 181.21 24.06
CA GLY A 20 -95.12 182.02 24.96
C GLY A 20 -94.68 181.97 26.43
N ASN A 21 -95.66 182.01 27.33
CA ASN A 21 -95.46 182.25 28.76
C ASN A 21 -94.83 181.06 29.51
N GLN A 22 -94.67 179.90 28.86
CA GLN A 22 -94.14 178.66 29.45
C GLN A 22 -92.74 178.29 28.93
N ILE A 23 -92.00 179.26 28.38
CA ILE A 23 -90.69 179.06 27.75
C ILE A 23 -89.64 178.38 28.67
N VAL A 24 -89.66 178.68 29.98
CA VAL A 24 -88.67 178.15 30.93
C VAL A 24 -88.92 176.67 31.24
N GLU A 25 -90.17 176.30 31.53
CA GLU A 25 -90.56 174.94 31.89
C GLU A 25 -90.35 173.98 30.71
N ILE A 26 -90.76 174.40 29.50
CA ILE A 26 -90.58 173.59 28.29
C ILE A 26 -89.09 173.36 27.97
N LYS A 27 -88.24 174.36 28.23
CA LYS A 27 -86.79 174.20 28.08
C LYS A 27 -86.22 173.17 29.06
N GLN A 28 -86.61 173.23 30.34
CA GLN A 28 -86.18 172.26 31.35
C GLN A 28 -86.60 170.82 31.00
N ILE A 29 -87.81 170.64 30.45
CA ILE A 29 -88.25 169.33 29.96
C ILE A 29 -87.37 168.87 28.80
N GLY A 30 -87.04 169.76 27.86
CA GLY A 30 -86.12 169.46 26.76
C GLY A 30 -84.72 169.04 27.25
N ASP A 31 -84.15 169.76 28.20
CA ASP A 31 -82.85 169.44 28.79
C ASP A 31 -82.90 168.08 29.52
N THR A 32 -83.97 167.82 30.30
CA THR A 32 -84.18 166.52 30.99
C THR A 32 -84.26 165.35 30.00
N ILE A 33 -84.97 165.50 28.88
CA ILE A 33 -85.07 164.46 27.85
C ILE A 33 -83.68 164.17 27.26
N SER A 34 -82.84 165.20 27.08
CA SER A 34 -81.47 165.03 26.60
C SER A 34 -80.57 164.32 27.62
N ASP A 35 -80.75 164.54 28.91
CA ASP A 35 -79.99 163.84 29.95
C ASP A 35 -80.39 162.36 30.07
N ILE A 36 -81.67 162.05 29.88
CA ILE A 36 -82.16 160.67 29.81
C ILE A 36 -81.55 159.95 28.59
N ASP A 37 -81.53 160.61 27.43
CA ASP A 37 -80.93 160.11 26.19
C ASP A 37 -79.44 159.74 26.40
N ALA A 38 -78.67 160.60 27.07
CA ALA A 38 -77.27 160.33 27.43
C ALA A 38 -77.11 159.19 28.45
N SER A 39 -77.97 159.13 29.46
CA SER A 39 -77.92 158.08 30.50
C SER A 39 -78.23 156.70 29.90
N PHE A 40 -79.22 156.62 29.02
CA PHE A 40 -79.57 155.37 28.34
C PHE A 40 -78.44 154.88 27.44
N LYS A 41 -77.78 155.79 26.71
CA LYS A 41 -76.60 155.44 25.90
C LYS A 41 -75.48 154.85 26.75
N THR A 42 -75.19 155.46 27.90
CA THR A 42 -74.16 154.98 28.83
C THR A 42 -74.46 153.56 29.34
N PHE A 43 -75.73 153.29 29.70
CA PHE A 43 -76.15 151.94 30.11
C PHE A 43 -75.99 150.91 28.99
N VAL A 44 -76.44 151.22 27.77
CA VAL A 44 -76.37 150.31 26.62
C VAL A 44 -74.92 149.97 26.27
N ASP A 45 -74.01 150.95 26.32
CA ASP A 45 -72.59 150.73 26.08
C ASP A 45 -71.97 149.83 27.15
N ALA A 46 -72.29 150.05 28.43
CA ALA A 46 -71.82 149.22 29.52
C ALA A 46 -72.31 147.76 29.41
N TYR A 47 -73.58 147.57 29.06
CA TYR A 47 -74.17 146.24 28.87
C TYR A 47 -73.51 145.49 27.72
N ASN A 48 -73.31 146.13 26.58
CA ASN A 48 -72.69 145.50 25.41
C ASN A 48 -71.20 145.19 25.62
N ALA A 49 -70.52 145.98 26.46
CA ALA A 49 -69.14 145.72 26.88
C ALA A 49 -69.02 144.61 27.94
N HIS A 50 -70.11 144.18 28.57
CA HIS A 50 -70.09 143.22 29.67
C HIS A 50 -69.89 141.77 29.19
N LYS A 51 -68.64 141.43 28.80
CA LYS A 51 -68.19 140.07 28.46
C LYS A 51 -66.99 139.68 29.32
N HIS A 52 -67.01 138.50 29.94
CA HIS A 52 -65.92 137.95 30.76
C HIS A 52 -65.47 136.58 30.22
N LYS A 53 -64.19 136.21 30.31
CA LYS A 53 -63.74 134.84 30.02
C LYS A 53 -63.98 133.96 31.23
N PHE A 54 -64.18 132.66 31.01
CA PHE A 54 -64.39 131.70 32.12
C PHE A 54 -63.24 131.69 33.15
N ARG A 55 -62.00 131.99 32.73
CA ARG A 55 -60.83 132.10 33.63
C ARG A 55 -60.91 133.31 34.58
N ASP A 56 -61.74 134.30 34.27
CA ASP A 56 -61.83 135.56 35.02
C ASP A 56 -62.90 135.49 36.13
N ILE A 57 -63.46 134.30 36.39
CA ILE A 57 -64.35 134.03 37.53
C ILE A 57 -63.46 133.65 38.73
N GLU A 58 -63.54 134.43 39.82
CA GLU A 58 -62.63 134.28 40.97
C GLU A 58 -63.03 133.13 41.93
N GLU A 59 -64.32 132.80 42.01
CA GLU A 59 -64.85 131.79 42.93
C GLU A 59 -65.23 130.49 42.20
N LEU A 60 -64.22 129.82 41.65
CA LEU A 60 -64.40 128.52 41.02
C LEU A 60 -64.65 127.42 42.07
N PRO A 61 -65.58 126.47 41.81
CA PRO A 61 -65.77 125.32 42.70
C PRO A 61 -64.47 124.52 42.88
N THR A 62 -64.23 123.98 44.08
CA THR A 62 -63.03 123.19 44.39
C THR A 62 -63.27 121.69 44.44
N THR A 63 -64.52 121.27 44.23
CA THR A 63 -64.93 119.86 44.21
C THR A 63 -65.51 119.50 42.85
N LEU A 64 -65.37 118.23 42.47
CA LEU A 64 -65.95 117.69 41.23
C LEU A 64 -67.49 117.85 41.21
N GLU A 65 -68.14 117.64 42.35
CA GLU A 65 -69.58 117.89 42.52
C GLU A 65 -69.94 119.37 42.33
N GLY A 66 -69.08 120.30 42.76
CA GLY A 66 -69.26 121.72 42.53
C GLY A 66 -69.18 122.11 41.04
N TYR A 67 -68.51 121.31 40.21
CA TYR A 67 -68.55 121.40 38.75
C TYR A 67 -69.68 120.59 38.10
N GLY A 68 -70.51 119.89 38.90
CA GLY A 68 -71.59 119.02 38.41
C GLY A 68 -71.14 117.64 37.90
N ILE A 69 -69.93 117.20 38.23
CA ILE A 69 -69.39 115.89 37.82
C ILE A 69 -69.76 114.84 38.87
N THR A 70 -70.61 113.87 38.51
CA THR A 70 -71.16 112.85 39.44
C THR A 70 -70.70 111.42 39.18
N ASP A 71 -69.95 111.17 38.10
CA ASP A 71 -69.51 109.84 37.64
C ASP A 71 -67.99 109.64 37.74
N ALA A 72 -67.31 110.48 38.51
CA ALA A 72 -65.88 110.33 38.76
C ALA A 72 -65.60 109.06 39.58
N MET A 73 -64.72 108.20 39.07
CA MET A 73 -64.26 107.02 39.79
C MET A 73 -63.36 107.43 40.96
N THR A 74 -63.66 106.93 42.16
CA THR A 74 -62.88 107.27 43.35
C THR A 74 -61.59 106.45 43.43
N THR A 75 -60.61 106.96 44.19
CA THR A 75 -59.36 106.26 44.47
C THR A 75 -59.58 104.89 45.12
N GLU A 76 -60.62 104.77 45.94
CA GLU A 76 -60.99 103.53 46.62
C GLU A 76 -61.53 102.51 45.62
N GLN A 77 -62.39 102.94 44.68
CA GLN A 77 -62.92 102.07 43.63
C GLN A 77 -61.80 101.51 42.74
N VAL A 78 -60.82 102.34 42.38
CA VAL A 78 -59.61 101.89 41.66
C VAL A 78 -58.80 100.90 42.50
N GLY A 79 -58.59 101.20 43.79
CA GLY A 79 -57.85 100.32 44.70
C GLY A 79 -58.49 98.96 44.91
N SER A 80 -59.83 98.90 45.02
CA SER A 80 -60.59 97.66 45.09
C SER A 80 -60.44 96.83 43.81
N ALA A 81 -60.60 97.44 42.63
CA ALA A 81 -60.47 96.73 41.36
C ALA A 81 -59.06 96.12 41.15
N ILE A 82 -58.02 96.85 41.56
CA ILE A 82 -56.62 96.36 41.51
C ILE A 82 -56.44 95.18 42.49
N SER A 83 -56.96 95.30 43.71
CA SER A 83 -56.83 94.27 44.75
C SER A 83 -57.56 92.97 44.37
N ASP A 84 -58.77 93.08 43.81
CA ASP A 84 -59.53 91.93 43.31
C ASP A 84 -58.81 91.23 42.16
N SER A 85 -58.19 92.00 41.26
CA SER A 85 -57.36 91.48 40.17
C SER A 85 -56.10 90.75 40.69
N GLY A 86 -55.47 91.27 41.74
CA GLY A 86 -54.31 90.61 42.37
C GLY A 86 -54.68 89.31 43.09
N ASN A 87 -55.83 89.28 43.77
CA ASN A 87 -56.34 88.11 44.47
C ASN A 87 -56.72 86.99 43.50
N THR A 88 -57.41 87.32 42.41
CA THR A 88 -57.81 86.36 41.38
C THR A 88 -56.59 85.72 40.70
N LEU A 89 -55.57 86.52 40.36
CA LEU A 89 -54.31 86.01 39.82
C LEU A 89 -53.63 85.04 40.80
N SER A 90 -53.53 85.41 42.07
CA SER A 90 -52.89 84.59 43.11
C SER A 90 -53.59 83.24 43.30
N GLN A 91 -54.93 83.23 43.30
CA GLN A 91 -55.72 82.00 43.39
C GLN A 91 -55.52 81.10 42.17
N SER A 92 -55.52 81.68 40.96
CA SER A 92 -55.32 80.92 39.72
C SER A 92 -53.95 80.26 39.67
N PHE A 93 -52.91 80.98 40.13
CA PHE A 93 -51.54 80.46 40.19
C PHE A 93 -51.43 79.31 41.21
N ALA A 94 -52.04 79.47 42.39
CA ALA A 94 -52.05 78.42 43.42
C ALA A 94 -52.74 77.13 42.93
N GLN A 95 -53.87 77.25 42.24
CA GLN A 95 -54.58 76.12 41.66
C GLN A 95 -53.75 75.41 40.58
N ALA A 96 -53.08 76.17 39.71
CA ALA A 96 -52.22 75.61 38.67
C ALA A 96 -51.04 74.82 39.27
N LEU A 97 -50.41 75.36 40.31
CA LEU A 97 -49.30 74.68 41.00
C LEU A 97 -49.77 73.39 41.68
N SER A 98 -50.95 73.40 42.32
CA SER A 98 -51.55 72.20 42.91
C SER A 98 -51.83 71.12 41.86
N SER A 99 -52.40 71.52 40.71
CA SER A 99 -52.73 70.59 39.62
C SER A 99 -51.48 69.94 39.01
N LEU A 100 -50.40 70.73 38.84
CA LEU A 100 -49.11 70.21 38.37
C LEU A 100 -48.53 69.21 39.37
N SER A 101 -48.55 69.52 40.67
CA SER A 101 -48.09 68.63 41.74
C SER A 101 -48.82 67.28 41.73
N ASP A 102 -50.15 67.30 41.62
CA ASP A 102 -50.97 66.09 41.54
C ASP A 102 -50.65 65.26 40.30
N THR A 103 -50.45 65.92 39.17
CA THR A 103 -50.12 65.26 37.90
C THR A 103 -48.76 64.58 37.97
N ILE A 104 -47.75 65.27 38.50
CA ILE A 104 -46.40 64.70 38.70
C ILE A 104 -46.47 63.51 39.66
N THR A 105 -47.20 63.63 40.77
CA THR A 105 -47.36 62.55 41.75
C THR A 105 -47.98 61.29 41.14
N LYS A 106 -49.05 61.46 40.34
CA LYS A 106 -49.70 60.35 39.62
C LYS A 106 -48.77 59.71 38.57
N ALA A 107 -48.05 60.53 37.80
CA ALA A 107 -47.13 60.04 36.77
C ALA A 107 -45.96 59.26 37.36
N LEU A 108 -45.39 59.73 38.47
CA LEU A 108 -44.33 59.03 39.20
C LEU A 108 -44.85 57.75 39.86
N GLY A 109 -46.07 57.74 40.39
CA GLY A 109 -46.69 56.53 40.95
C GLY A 109 -46.96 55.42 39.93
N LEU A 110 -47.13 55.76 38.65
CA LEU A 110 -47.34 54.79 37.56
C LEU A 110 -46.04 54.20 37.00
N ARG A 111 -44.90 54.88 37.19
CA ARG A 111 -43.58 54.35 36.81
C ARG A 111 -43.13 53.43 37.93
N VAL A 112 -43.44 52.13 37.79
CA VAL A 112 -42.90 50.96 38.53
C VAL A 112 -42.16 51.34 39.82
N ARG A 113 -42.81 51.23 40.98
CA ARG A 113 -42.08 51.25 42.26
C ARG A 113 -41.15 50.05 42.31
N VAL A 114 -39.84 50.28 42.19
CA VAL A 114 -38.77 49.30 42.46
C VAL A 114 -38.35 49.38 43.94
N ASP A 115 -39.21 49.91 44.82
CA ASP A 115 -38.80 50.17 46.20
C ASP A 115 -39.37 49.15 47.21
N GLU A 116 -40.30 48.28 46.80
CA GLU A 116 -40.76 47.13 47.60
C GLU A 116 -41.54 46.15 46.70
N ALA A 117 -41.33 44.83 46.87
CA ALA A 117 -42.01 43.81 46.06
C ALA A 117 -43.54 43.88 46.29
N GLN A 118 -44.30 44.38 45.31
CA GLN A 118 -45.75 44.25 45.33
C GLN A 118 -46.11 42.76 45.19
N GLU A 119 -46.63 42.15 46.26
CA GLU A 119 -47.23 40.84 46.15
C GLU A 119 -48.49 40.92 45.28
N PHE A 120 -48.38 40.44 44.04
CA PHE A 120 -49.55 40.27 43.19
C PHE A 120 -50.53 39.28 43.85
N SER A 121 -51.80 39.68 43.92
CA SER A 121 -52.86 38.79 44.36
C SER A 121 -52.94 37.54 43.46
N LEU A 122 -53.52 36.45 43.97
CA LEU A 122 -53.71 35.23 43.18
C LEU A 122 -54.45 35.50 41.86
N ALA A 123 -55.40 36.44 41.85
CA ALA A 123 -56.13 36.86 40.66
C ALA A 123 -55.25 37.62 39.66
N GLN A 124 -54.37 38.50 40.14
CA GLN A 124 -53.40 39.21 39.29
C GLN A 124 -52.36 38.26 38.71
N LYS A 125 -51.83 37.33 39.53
CA LYS A 125 -50.92 36.27 39.08
C LYS A 125 -51.59 35.37 38.04
N LYS A 126 -52.88 35.03 38.21
CA LYS A 126 -53.64 34.27 37.21
C LYS A 126 -53.80 35.06 35.92
N ARG A 127 -54.21 36.34 35.98
CA ARG A 127 -54.31 37.20 34.79
C ARG A 127 -52.99 37.36 34.05
N ALA A 128 -51.88 37.51 34.76
CA ALA A 128 -50.56 37.59 34.14
C ALA A 128 -50.21 36.29 33.40
N ARG A 129 -50.50 35.12 34.00
CA ARG A 129 -50.33 33.83 33.32
C ARG A 129 -51.28 33.69 32.13
N ASP A 130 -52.55 34.06 32.28
CA ASP A 130 -53.54 34.02 31.20
C ASP A 130 -53.12 34.92 30.03
N ASN A 131 -52.56 36.11 30.32
CA ASN A 131 -52.05 37.04 29.29
C ASN A 131 -50.78 36.51 28.60
N ILE A 132 -49.83 35.95 29.35
CA ILE A 132 -48.63 35.33 28.78
C ILE A 132 -49.01 34.08 27.97
N GLU A 133 -50.01 33.33 28.42
CA GLU A 133 -50.54 32.19 27.69
C GLU A 133 -51.24 32.61 26.39
N ALA A 134 -51.98 33.73 26.44
CA ALA A 134 -52.61 34.37 25.29
C ALA A 134 -51.60 34.90 24.24
N VAL A 135 -50.42 35.33 24.68
CA VAL A 135 -49.30 35.64 23.77
C VAL A 135 -48.78 34.34 23.17
N GLY A 136 -49.03 34.15 21.88
CA GLY A 136 -48.56 32.99 21.12
C GLY A 136 -49.55 31.83 21.03
N VAL A 137 -50.83 31.96 21.41
CA VAL A 137 -51.83 30.89 21.14
C VAL A 137 -51.98 30.64 19.64
N VAL A 138 -51.84 31.68 18.82
CA VAL A 138 -51.88 31.60 17.35
C VAL A 138 -50.64 30.89 16.80
N ASP A 139 -49.48 31.07 17.44
CA ASP A 139 -48.20 30.52 16.98
C ASP A 139 -47.90 29.13 17.59
N LYS A 140 -48.54 28.77 18.71
CA LYS A 140 -48.36 27.49 19.40
C LYS A 140 -48.92 26.34 18.55
N GLY A 141 -48.03 25.47 18.10
CA GLY A 141 -48.39 24.32 17.28
C GLY A 141 -48.72 24.65 15.82
N ALA A 142 -48.61 25.92 15.41
CA ALA A 142 -48.70 26.33 14.02
C ALA A 142 -47.41 26.00 13.26
N ALA A 143 -47.50 25.76 11.95
CA ALA A 143 -46.34 25.54 11.10
C ALA A 143 -45.43 26.78 11.09
N GLY A 144 -44.16 26.62 11.45
CA GLY A 144 -43.19 27.73 11.57
C GLY A 144 -43.33 28.57 12.85
N GLY A 145 -44.25 28.21 13.76
CA GLY A 145 -44.45 28.87 15.04
C GLY A 145 -43.62 28.26 16.18
N VAL A 146 -44.13 28.37 17.41
CA VAL A 146 -43.46 27.85 18.62
C VAL A 146 -44.02 26.49 19.01
N ALA A 147 -43.14 25.54 19.34
CA ALA A 147 -43.55 24.22 19.75
C ALA A 147 -44.17 24.26 21.16
N PRO A 148 -45.40 23.73 21.36
CA PRO A 148 -46.02 23.71 22.67
C PRO A 148 -45.28 22.73 23.60
N LEU A 149 -45.23 23.10 24.89
CA LEU A 149 -44.73 22.23 25.95
C LEU A 149 -45.83 21.26 26.38
N GLY A 150 -45.46 20.01 26.61
CA GLY A 150 -46.30 18.98 27.21
C GLY A 150 -46.44 19.17 28.71
N THR A 151 -47.23 18.29 29.34
CA THR A 151 -47.46 18.26 30.79
C THR A 151 -46.19 17.97 31.59
N ASP A 152 -45.16 17.43 30.95
CA ASP A 152 -43.83 17.17 31.48
C ASP A 152 -42.87 18.37 31.32
N GLY A 153 -43.35 19.50 30.79
CA GLY A 153 -42.55 20.70 30.55
C GLY A 153 -41.57 20.57 29.38
N LYS A 154 -41.67 19.52 28.56
CA LYS A 154 -40.82 19.31 27.38
C LYS A 154 -41.61 19.55 26.10
N VAL A 155 -40.91 19.82 24.99
CA VAL A 155 -41.54 19.88 23.67
C VAL A 155 -42.10 18.50 23.33
N ALA A 156 -43.40 18.44 22.97
CA ALA A 156 -44.03 17.16 22.62
C ALA A 156 -43.38 16.53 21.38
N SER A 157 -43.26 15.20 21.36
CA SER A 157 -42.54 14.45 20.31
C SER A 157 -43.07 14.67 18.90
N THR A 158 -44.35 15.01 18.74
CA THR A 158 -44.97 15.37 17.45
C THR A 158 -44.34 16.61 16.80
N TYR A 159 -43.74 17.50 17.61
CA TYR A 159 -43.06 18.71 17.16
C TYR A 159 -41.53 18.56 17.12
N LEU A 160 -41.01 17.38 17.50
CA LEU A 160 -39.60 17.06 17.38
C LEU A 160 -39.36 16.39 16.02
N PRO A 161 -38.19 16.63 15.39
CA PRO A 161 -37.77 15.85 14.24
C PRO A 161 -37.74 14.36 14.59
N ALA A 162 -38.12 13.51 13.65
CA ALA A 162 -38.04 12.06 13.83
C ALA A 162 -36.60 11.67 14.19
N LEU A 163 -36.40 11.13 15.39
CA LEU A 163 -35.08 10.67 15.82
C LEU A 163 -34.66 9.48 14.97
N THR A 164 -33.54 9.58 14.28
CA THR A 164 -32.89 8.44 13.63
C THR A 164 -32.30 7.54 14.71
N THR A 165 -33.03 6.52 15.08
CA THR A 165 -32.62 5.47 16.02
C THR A 165 -31.86 4.36 15.29
N THR A 166 -31.14 3.52 16.04
CA THR A 166 -30.57 2.28 15.51
C THR A 166 -31.63 1.38 14.87
N ALA A 167 -32.87 1.40 15.36
CA ALA A 167 -33.98 0.66 14.78
C ALA A 167 -34.39 1.21 13.40
N THR A 168 -34.44 2.54 13.24
CA THR A 168 -34.78 3.16 11.94
C THR A 168 -33.64 3.04 10.93
N VAL A 169 -32.37 3.18 11.36
CA VAL A 169 -31.21 2.88 10.49
C VAL A 169 -31.18 1.40 10.11
N GLY A 170 -31.44 0.49 11.06
CA GLY A 170 -31.49 -0.94 10.81
C GLY A 170 -32.59 -1.33 9.82
N ALA A 171 -33.80 -0.77 9.96
CA ALA A 171 -34.90 -0.99 9.03
C ALA A 171 -34.58 -0.44 7.63
N ALA A 172 -33.96 0.74 7.53
CA ALA A 172 -33.53 1.31 6.26
C ALA A 172 -32.47 0.43 5.55
N MET A 173 -31.51 -0.11 6.31
CA MET A 173 -30.50 -1.03 5.78
C MET A 173 -31.11 -2.38 5.37
N ALA A 174 -32.04 -2.92 6.15
CA ALA A 174 -32.71 -4.19 5.85
C ALA A 174 -33.66 -4.10 4.64
N GLY A 175 -34.28 -2.93 4.43
CA GLY A 175 -35.14 -2.66 3.26
C GLY A 175 -34.38 -2.19 2.01
N ALA A 176 -33.07 -1.99 2.08
CA ALA A 176 -32.27 -1.59 0.92
C ALA A 176 -32.12 -2.75 -0.07
N ASN A 177 -32.07 -2.43 -1.37
CA ASN A 177 -31.80 -3.42 -2.40
C ASN A 177 -30.41 -4.03 -2.22
N GLY A 178 -30.34 -5.37 -2.26
CA GLY A 178 -29.07 -6.09 -2.24
C GLY A 178 -28.23 -5.78 -3.48
N LYS A 179 -26.91 -5.74 -3.31
CA LYS A 179 -25.93 -5.64 -4.41
C LYS A 179 -25.06 -6.88 -4.39
N GLU A 180 -25.20 -7.74 -5.39
CA GLU A 180 -24.50 -9.04 -5.43
C GLU A 180 -22.98 -8.89 -5.50
N THR A 181 -22.49 -7.89 -6.23
CA THR A 181 -21.05 -7.61 -6.37
C THR A 181 -20.76 -6.13 -6.09
N PRO A 182 -20.19 -5.80 -4.92
CA PRO A 182 -19.74 -4.46 -4.62
C PRO A 182 -18.61 -4.02 -5.57
N ALA A 183 -18.67 -2.76 -6.02
CA ALA A 183 -17.60 -2.10 -6.76
C ALA A 183 -16.55 -1.53 -5.80
N ASP A 184 -15.33 -1.29 -6.28
CA ASP A 184 -14.20 -0.93 -5.42
C ASP A 184 -14.37 0.39 -4.67
N GLY A 185 -15.21 1.29 -5.19
CA GLY A 185 -15.59 2.56 -4.56
C GLY A 185 -16.77 2.48 -3.59
N ASP A 186 -17.46 1.33 -3.48
CA ASP A 186 -18.60 1.18 -2.57
C ASP A 186 -18.14 1.20 -1.11
N PHE A 187 -18.86 1.91 -0.24
CA PHE A 187 -18.54 2.05 1.18
C PHE A 187 -19.27 1.01 2.05
N PHE A 188 -18.53 0.47 3.02
CA PHE A 188 -19.04 -0.28 4.16
C PHE A 188 -18.81 0.50 5.44
N GLY A 189 -19.86 0.69 6.22
CA GLY A 189 -19.81 1.36 7.52
C GLY A 189 -19.63 0.38 8.67
N GLY A 190 -18.98 0.83 9.74
CA GLY A 190 -18.82 0.08 10.98
C GLY A 190 -18.55 1.00 12.17
N VAL A 191 -18.40 0.39 13.35
CA VAL A 191 -18.02 1.09 14.58
C VAL A 191 -16.68 0.53 15.04
N LEU A 192 -15.74 1.40 15.39
CA LEU A 192 -14.44 0.98 15.89
C LEU A 192 -14.61 0.22 17.21
N ALA A 193 -14.04 -0.98 17.30
CA ALA A 193 -14.07 -1.78 18.52
C ALA A 193 -13.50 -0.98 19.71
N GLY A 194 -14.21 -0.97 20.84
CA GLY A 194 -13.79 -0.24 22.05
C GLY A 194 -14.05 1.28 22.03
N SER A 195 -14.69 1.83 21.01
CA SER A 195 -15.15 3.23 20.98
C SER A 195 -16.56 3.33 20.36
N SER A 196 -17.20 4.50 20.46
CA SER A 196 -18.43 4.81 19.71
C SER A 196 -18.14 5.56 18.40
N THR A 197 -16.92 5.48 17.89
CA THR A 197 -16.51 6.19 16.68
C THR A 197 -16.90 5.40 15.44
N MET A 198 -17.72 6.02 14.59
CA MET A 198 -18.09 5.49 13.28
C MET A 198 -16.90 5.53 12.33
N PHE A 199 -16.72 4.48 11.54
CA PHE A 199 -15.79 4.49 10.41
C PHE A 199 -16.47 3.95 9.16
N LYS A 200 -15.86 4.23 8.01
CA LYS A 200 -16.21 3.59 6.75
C LYS A 200 -14.94 3.18 6.02
N THR A 201 -15.03 2.09 5.28
CA THR A 201 -13.96 1.62 4.37
C THR A 201 -14.57 1.26 3.03
N THR A 202 -13.76 1.20 1.98
CA THR A 202 -14.24 0.80 0.66
C THR A 202 -14.11 -0.70 0.45
N TRP A 203 -14.91 -1.28 -0.44
CA TRP A 203 -14.72 -2.66 -0.87
C TRP A 203 -13.32 -2.90 -1.43
N GLY A 204 -12.75 -1.93 -2.16
CA GLY A 204 -11.37 -1.99 -2.66
C GLY A 204 -10.35 -2.18 -1.53
N ASN A 205 -10.48 -1.44 -0.42
CA ASN A 205 -9.60 -1.57 0.75
C ASN A 205 -9.76 -2.93 1.44
N ILE A 206 -11.00 -3.45 1.56
CA ILE A 206 -11.25 -4.78 2.12
C ILE A 206 -10.61 -5.87 1.25
N LYS A 207 -10.79 -5.80 -0.08
CA LYS A 207 -10.12 -6.72 -1.01
C LYS A 207 -8.60 -6.66 -0.90
N ALA A 208 -8.04 -5.46 -0.75
CA ALA A 208 -6.60 -5.29 -0.56
C ALA A 208 -6.12 -5.93 0.74
N ALA A 209 -6.85 -5.77 1.85
CA ALA A 209 -6.52 -6.43 3.12
C ALA A 209 -6.59 -7.96 3.00
N PHE A 210 -7.61 -8.50 2.33
CA PHE A 210 -7.72 -9.94 2.09
C PHE A 210 -6.65 -10.48 1.15
N ARG A 211 -6.22 -9.72 0.14
CA ARG A 211 -5.10 -10.09 -0.75
C ARG A 211 -3.78 -10.34 -0.01
N VAL A 212 -3.58 -9.75 1.17
CA VAL A 212 -2.38 -9.98 2.00
C VAL A 212 -2.42 -11.35 2.68
N LEU A 213 -3.62 -11.88 2.98
CA LEU A 213 -3.80 -13.11 3.77
C LEU A 213 -4.23 -14.31 2.91
N PHE A 214 -4.91 -14.06 1.79
CA PHE A 214 -5.52 -15.07 0.94
C PHE A 214 -5.08 -14.90 -0.51
N TYR A 215 -4.81 -16.03 -1.16
CA TYR A 215 -4.63 -16.08 -2.60
C TYR A 215 -5.97 -15.94 -3.32
N THR A 216 -5.95 -15.31 -4.49
CA THR A 216 -7.08 -15.27 -5.41
C THR A 216 -7.35 -16.65 -6.00
N LYS A 217 -8.58 -16.84 -6.49
CA LYS A 217 -8.97 -18.06 -7.20
C LYS A 217 -8.04 -18.36 -8.38
N ASP A 218 -7.61 -17.33 -9.10
CA ASP A 218 -6.73 -17.49 -10.26
C ASP A 218 -5.31 -17.90 -9.85
N GLU A 219 -4.79 -17.31 -8.76
CA GLU A 219 -3.49 -17.72 -8.20
C GLU A 219 -3.52 -19.17 -7.70
N VAL A 220 -4.56 -19.55 -6.94
CA VAL A 220 -4.75 -20.94 -6.50
C VAL A 220 -4.93 -21.87 -7.70
N GLY A 221 -5.70 -21.47 -8.71
CA GLY A 221 -5.89 -22.22 -9.94
C GLY A 221 -4.58 -22.44 -10.68
N ALA A 222 -3.74 -21.42 -10.79
CA ALA A 222 -2.41 -21.52 -11.35
C ALA A 222 -1.51 -22.46 -10.53
N ILE A 223 -1.59 -22.40 -9.20
CA ILE A 223 -0.85 -23.31 -8.31
C ILE A 223 -1.23 -24.77 -8.56
N VAL A 224 -2.53 -25.08 -8.51
CA VAL A 224 -3.04 -26.45 -8.63
C VAL A 224 -2.83 -26.99 -10.05
N ALA A 225 -2.97 -26.15 -11.07
CA ALA A 225 -2.70 -26.51 -12.47
C ALA A 225 -1.19 -26.58 -12.81
N GLY A 226 -0.30 -26.38 -11.83
CA GLY A 226 1.15 -26.42 -12.01
C GLY A 226 1.72 -25.22 -12.79
N ASN A 227 0.94 -24.17 -12.99
CA ASN A 227 1.30 -22.94 -13.70
C ASN A 227 1.90 -21.85 -12.79
N MET A 228 2.60 -22.24 -11.72
CA MET A 228 3.30 -21.28 -10.85
C MET A 228 4.55 -20.74 -11.53
N ALA A 229 4.73 -19.42 -11.50
CA ALA A 229 6.03 -18.82 -11.78
C ALA A 229 7.04 -19.32 -10.72
N GLY A 230 8.11 -19.99 -11.16
CA GLY A 230 9.20 -20.43 -10.26
C GLY A 230 9.29 -21.92 -9.92
N ARG A 231 8.49 -22.78 -10.59
CA ARG A 231 8.53 -24.27 -10.60
C ARG A 231 7.70 -24.97 -9.52
N ALA A 232 6.51 -25.42 -9.92
CA ALA A 232 5.82 -26.55 -9.32
C ALA A 232 5.54 -27.59 -10.43
N TYR A 233 5.92 -28.84 -10.18
CA TYR A 233 5.99 -30.01 -11.09
C TYR A 233 7.22 -30.07 -12.03
N PRO A 234 7.73 -31.29 -12.35
CA PRO A 234 8.75 -31.45 -13.38
C PRO A 234 8.16 -30.99 -14.72
N ARG A 235 8.64 -29.85 -15.21
CA ARG A 235 8.27 -29.26 -16.49
C ARG A 235 9.51 -29.04 -17.33
N ARG A 236 9.36 -29.20 -18.64
CA ARG A 236 10.38 -28.82 -19.62
C ARG A 236 10.56 -27.31 -19.60
N THR A 237 11.69 -26.84 -20.11
CA THR A 237 11.98 -25.40 -20.25
C THR A 237 10.99 -24.67 -21.17
N ASP A 238 10.28 -25.40 -22.03
CA ASP A 238 9.20 -24.92 -22.90
C ASP A 238 7.81 -24.88 -22.23
N GLY A 239 7.71 -25.24 -20.95
CA GLY A 239 6.46 -25.23 -20.18
C GLY A 239 5.61 -26.51 -20.30
N THR A 240 6.00 -27.44 -21.18
CA THR A 240 5.30 -28.72 -21.36
C THR A 240 5.50 -29.63 -20.13
N PRO A 241 4.46 -30.38 -19.68
CA PRO A 241 4.61 -31.36 -18.62
C PRO A 241 5.65 -32.45 -18.94
N ILE A 242 6.39 -32.91 -17.93
CA ILE A 242 7.21 -34.13 -18.02
C ILE A 242 6.41 -35.28 -17.39
N ASN A 243 6.10 -36.30 -18.19
CA ASN A 243 5.45 -37.52 -17.71
C ASN A 243 6.49 -38.63 -17.55
N PHE A 244 6.66 -39.14 -16.33
CA PHE A 244 7.43 -40.36 -16.08
C PHE A 244 6.52 -41.57 -16.26
N ALA A 245 6.47 -42.10 -17.48
CA ALA A 245 5.74 -43.32 -17.77
C ALA A 245 6.68 -44.54 -17.62
N TRP A 246 6.20 -45.59 -16.95
CA TRP A 246 6.88 -46.88 -16.96
C TRP A 246 6.49 -47.64 -18.23
N HIS A 247 7.49 -47.97 -19.05
CA HIS A 247 7.35 -48.77 -20.26
C HIS A 247 8.68 -49.49 -20.47
N ASP A 248 8.63 -50.81 -20.68
CA ASP A 248 9.80 -51.61 -21.06
C ASP A 248 9.75 -51.88 -22.57
N PRO A 249 10.49 -51.11 -23.40
CA PRO A 249 10.53 -51.34 -24.84
C PRO A 249 11.34 -52.59 -25.24
N GLY A 250 12.06 -53.21 -24.31
CA GLY A 250 13.15 -54.12 -24.64
C GLY A 250 14.33 -53.42 -25.35
N GLY A 251 15.53 -53.97 -25.19
CA GLY A 251 16.75 -53.38 -25.76
C GLY A 251 17.29 -52.17 -24.98
N GLN A 252 18.36 -51.55 -25.50
CA GLN A 252 19.01 -50.43 -24.82
C GLN A 252 18.45 -49.09 -25.31
N PRO A 253 17.97 -48.21 -24.42
CA PRO A 253 17.45 -46.90 -24.83
C PRO A 253 18.56 -46.00 -25.38
N THR A 254 18.31 -45.31 -26.48
CA THR A 254 19.29 -44.41 -27.14
C THR A 254 19.74 -43.23 -26.26
N TYR A 255 18.94 -42.91 -25.25
CA TYR A 255 19.22 -41.81 -24.34
C TYR A 255 18.93 -42.20 -22.89
N MET A 256 19.66 -41.58 -21.97
CA MET A 256 19.47 -41.68 -20.53
C MET A 256 19.25 -40.30 -19.94
N TRP A 257 18.41 -40.23 -18.92
CA TRP A 257 18.22 -39.02 -18.15
C TRP A 257 19.15 -39.04 -16.93
N GLY A 258 19.90 -37.97 -16.70
CA GLY A 258 20.83 -37.88 -15.58
C GLY A 258 21.42 -36.49 -15.38
N GLY A 259 22.26 -36.33 -14.37
CA GLY A 259 22.89 -35.06 -14.04
C GLY A 259 24.15 -35.28 -13.19
N THR A 260 24.98 -34.25 -13.08
CA THR A 260 26.26 -34.30 -12.35
C THR A 260 26.27 -33.46 -11.07
N ASP A 261 25.24 -32.64 -10.83
CA ASP A 261 25.20 -31.64 -9.75
C ASP A 261 23.94 -31.72 -8.86
N GLY A 262 23.06 -32.70 -9.09
CA GLY A 262 21.80 -32.87 -8.33
C GLY A 262 20.73 -31.80 -8.60
N VAL A 263 21.03 -30.77 -9.42
CA VAL A 263 20.14 -29.62 -9.68
C VAL A 263 19.70 -29.58 -11.14
N ASN A 264 20.62 -29.86 -12.07
CA ASN A 264 20.40 -29.84 -13.49
C ASN A 264 20.40 -31.27 -14.05
N MET A 265 19.35 -31.60 -14.78
CA MET A 265 19.16 -32.93 -15.36
C MET A 265 19.03 -32.80 -16.88
N TYR A 266 19.82 -33.58 -17.60
CA TYR A 266 19.92 -33.56 -19.05
C TYR A 266 19.66 -34.95 -19.63
N VAL A 267 19.40 -34.97 -20.93
CA VAL A 267 19.27 -36.19 -21.71
C VAL A 267 20.63 -36.46 -22.36
N TYR A 268 21.28 -37.56 -21.99
CA TYR A 268 22.59 -37.98 -22.50
C TYR A 268 22.44 -39.12 -23.51
N ALA A 269 23.10 -39.00 -24.66
CA ALA A 269 23.19 -40.10 -25.62
C ALA A 269 24.09 -41.20 -25.06
N ILE A 270 23.61 -42.45 -25.11
CA ILE A 270 24.36 -43.58 -24.54
C ILE A 270 25.52 -44.07 -25.41
N ALA A 271 25.57 -43.67 -26.68
CA ALA A 271 26.56 -44.13 -27.65
C ALA A 271 28.01 -43.79 -27.27
N GLY A 272 28.21 -42.82 -26.36
CA GLY A 272 29.53 -42.39 -25.87
C GLY A 272 29.86 -42.87 -24.45
N LEU A 273 29.04 -43.72 -23.83
CA LEU A 273 29.33 -44.24 -22.49
C LEU A 273 30.61 -45.09 -22.52
N ARG A 274 31.68 -44.57 -21.91
CA ARG A 274 32.91 -45.32 -21.69
C ARG A 274 32.82 -46.02 -20.34
N VAL A 275 32.63 -47.32 -20.37
CA VAL A 275 32.79 -48.15 -19.17
C VAL A 275 34.29 -48.24 -18.87
N SER A 276 34.73 -47.58 -17.80
CA SER A 276 36.16 -47.54 -17.44
C SER A 276 36.70 -48.91 -16.99
N TYR A 277 35.82 -49.80 -16.52
CA TYR A 277 36.16 -51.16 -16.16
C TYR A 277 34.89 -52.02 -16.25
N ALA A 278 34.97 -53.13 -16.99
CA ALA A 278 33.95 -54.16 -17.02
C ALA A 278 34.59 -55.46 -16.54
N ASP A 279 33.96 -56.13 -15.57
CA ASP A 279 34.49 -57.39 -14.99
C ASP A 279 34.74 -58.49 -16.03
N SER A 280 34.15 -58.37 -17.22
CA SER A 280 34.20 -59.32 -18.33
C SER A 280 34.89 -58.79 -19.61
N ALA A 281 35.65 -57.69 -19.54
CA ALA A 281 36.46 -57.24 -20.68
C ALA A 281 37.85 -57.93 -20.74
N TRP A 282 38.34 -58.42 -19.60
CA TRP A 282 39.71 -58.92 -19.41
C TRP A 282 39.97 -60.33 -19.98
N ASN A 283 38.90 -61.06 -20.30
CA ASN A 283 38.92 -62.40 -20.89
C ASN A 283 38.97 -62.37 -22.43
N SER A 284 38.95 -61.20 -23.07
CA SER A 284 39.07 -61.11 -24.54
C SER A 284 40.50 -61.38 -25.05
N GLU A 285 41.53 -61.22 -24.19
CA GLU A 285 42.94 -61.46 -24.52
C GLU A 285 43.51 -62.77 -23.95
N ARG A 286 42.68 -63.58 -23.26
CA ARG A 286 43.11 -64.80 -22.56
C ARG A 286 42.26 -65.99 -22.96
N LEU A 287 42.86 -67.04 -23.53
CA LEU A 287 42.18 -68.30 -23.80
C LEU A 287 42.18 -69.15 -22.53
N GLN A 288 41.02 -69.31 -21.88
CA GLN A 288 40.86 -70.08 -20.64
C GLN A 288 41.85 -69.68 -19.52
N GLY A 289 42.15 -68.39 -19.42
CA GLY A 289 43.04 -67.86 -18.40
C GLY A 289 44.53 -67.96 -18.72
N TRP A 290 44.92 -68.44 -19.90
CA TRP A 290 46.31 -68.42 -20.37
C TRP A 290 46.55 -67.21 -21.28
N ASP A 291 47.66 -66.51 -21.05
CA ASP A 291 48.16 -65.52 -22.00
C ASP A 291 48.94 -66.22 -23.14
N VAL A 292 49.17 -65.50 -24.22
CA VAL A 292 49.86 -66.01 -25.42
C VAL A 292 51.27 -66.52 -25.09
N GLN A 293 51.97 -65.82 -24.19
CA GLN A 293 53.32 -66.19 -23.77
C GLN A 293 53.35 -67.52 -22.99
N GLY A 294 52.36 -67.74 -22.12
CA GLY A 294 52.21 -68.96 -21.34
C GLY A 294 51.96 -70.19 -22.22
N PHE A 295 51.23 -70.03 -23.33
CA PHE A 295 51.05 -71.09 -24.31
C PHE A 295 52.37 -71.46 -25.02
N LEU A 296 53.13 -70.45 -25.47
CA LEU A 296 54.41 -70.66 -26.15
C LEU A 296 55.43 -71.37 -25.24
N ASN A 297 55.56 -70.92 -23.99
CA ASN A 297 56.47 -71.53 -23.01
C ASN A 297 56.13 -73.03 -22.79
N LYS A 298 54.85 -73.42 -22.77
CA LYS A 298 54.43 -74.81 -22.62
C LYS A 298 54.76 -75.68 -23.83
N MET A 299 54.73 -75.13 -25.04
CA MET A 299 55.17 -75.84 -26.24
C MET A 299 56.67 -76.10 -26.22
N GLU A 300 57.47 -75.10 -25.81
CA GLU A 300 58.92 -75.22 -25.71
C GLU A 300 59.33 -76.27 -24.67
N GLU A 301 58.73 -76.27 -23.47
CA GLU A 301 58.98 -77.28 -22.43
C GLU A 301 58.75 -78.72 -22.94
N ARG A 302 57.64 -78.94 -23.67
CA ARG A 302 57.33 -80.25 -24.26
C ARG A 302 58.32 -80.65 -25.35
N SER A 303 58.74 -79.71 -26.18
CA SER A 303 59.73 -79.97 -27.23
C SER A 303 61.09 -80.41 -26.65
N ALA A 304 61.53 -79.79 -25.57
CA ALA A 304 62.78 -80.14 -24.88
C ALA A 304 62.73 -81.52 -24.21
N ALA A 305 61.56 -81.94 -23.71
CA ALA A 305 61.38 -83.25 -23.11
C ALA A 305 61.53 -84.39 -24.14
N TRP A 306 60.97 -84.22 -25.35
CA TRP A 306 61.12 -85.21 -26.43
C TRP A 306 62.57 -85.37 -26.91
N ALA A 307 63.32 -84.26 -27.04
CA ALA A 307 64.72 -84.32 -27.46
C ALA A 307 65.61 -85.15 -26.50
N ARG A 308 65.36 -85.08 -25.19
CA ARG A 308 66.10 -85.88 -24.19
C ARG A 308 65.78 -87.37 -24.29
N GLN A 309 64.53 -87.72 -24.58
CA GLN A 309 64.09 -89.11 -24.68
C GLN A 309 64.76 -89.83 -25.86
N GLU A 310 64.90 -89.14 -27.00
CA GLU A 310 65.53 -89.70 -28.20
C GLU A 310 67.05 -89.87 -28.03
N ALA A 311 67.73 -88.92 -27.39
CA ALA A 311 69.15 -89.03 -27.06
C ALA A 311 69.44 -90.24 -26.14
N GLY A 312 68.57 -90.52 -25.16
CA GLY A 312 68.69 -91.66 -24.24
C GLY A 312 68.48 -93.04 -24.89
N TYR A 313 67.83 -93.11 -26.05
CA TYR A 313 67.68 -94.37 -26.81
C TYR A 313 68.92 -94.70 -27.65
N ARG A 314 69.57 -93.69 -28.23
CA ARG A 314 70.77 -93.88 -29.06
C ARG A 314 72.01 -94.28 -28.24
N ALA A 315 72.16 -93.75 -27.02
CA ALA A 315 73.32 -94.04 -26.16
C ALA A 315 73.36 -95.48 -25.59
N ARG A 316 72.23 -96.22 -25.56
CA ARG A 316 72.17 -97.59 -25.00
C ARG A 316 72.71 -98.68 -25.93
N LYS A 317 72.93 -98.41 -27.22
CA LYS A 317 73.45 -99.40 -28.19
C LYS A 317 74.96 -99.66 -28.10
N CYS A 318 75.75 -98.82 -27.44
CA CYS A 318 77.23 -98.91 -27.46
C CYS A 318 77.87 -99.44 -26.16
N GLY A 319 77.08 -100.01 -25.23
CA GLY A 319 77.55 -100.31 -23.87
C GLY A 319 77.99 -101.75 -23.59
N SER A 320 77.83 -102.69 -24.52
CA SER A 320 78.26 -104.08 -24.35
C SER A 320 79.04 -104.50 -25.58
N TRP A 321 80.35 -104.73 -25.43
CA TRP A 321 81.20 -105.26 -26.48
C TRP A 321 80.77 -106.71 -26.76
N ASP A 322 79.94 -106.93 -27.78
CA ASP A 322 79.60 -108.29 -28.21
C ASP A 322 80.86 -108.93 -28.83
N GLN A 323 81.54 -109.75 -28.02
CA GLN A 323 82.77 -110.44 -28.40
C GLN A 323 82.44 -111.80 -29.01
N TRP A 324 82.89 -112.02 -30.24
CA TRP A 324 82.81 -113.32 -30.91
C TRP A 324 84.10 -114.11 -30.67
N ASN A 325 83.99 -115.26 -30.00
CA ASN A 325 85.11 -116.14 -29.72
C ASN A 325 85.10 -117.34 -30.68
N PHE A 326 86.20 -117.50 -31.42
CA PHE A 326 86.43 -118.63 -32.32
C PHE A 326 87.44 -119.58 -31.68
N THR A 327 87.01 -120.80 -31.37
CA THR A 327 87.79 -121.81 -30.62
C THR A 327 88.08 -123.08 -31.42
N PHE A 328 87.40 -123.29 -32.55
CA PHE A 328 87.57 -124.46 -33.41
C PHE A 328 87.99 -124.06 -34.84
N HIS A 329 88.59 -125.02 -35.55
CA HIS A 329 88.93 -124.85 -36.96
C HIS A 329 87.67 -124.66 -37.82
N ASP A 330 87.68 -123.69 -38.73
CA ASP A 330 86.60 -123.37 -39.67
C ASP A 330 85.25 -123.04 -39.00
N GLN A 331 85.30 -122.42 -37.81
CA GLN A 331 84.11 -121.83 -37.20
C GLN A 331 83.73 -120.54 -37.94
N ARG A 332 82.47 -120.44 -38.37
CA ARG A 332 81.93 -119.37 -39.23
C ARG A 332 80.82 -118.62 -38.49
N MET A 333 80.76 -117.29 -38.66
CA MET A 333 79.69 -116.44 -38.12
C MET A 333 79.23 -115.40 -39.16
N GLN A 334 77.94 -115.05 -39.18
CA GLN A 334 77.35 -114.11 -40.14
C GLN A 334 76.91 -112.81 -39.43
N ASN A 335 77.11 -111.65 -40.07
CA ASN A 335 76.50 -110.39 -39.64
C ASN A 335 74.99 -110.38 -39.94
N GLN A 336 74.15 -110.36 -38.90
CA GLN A 336 72.69 -110.36 -39.04
C GLN A 336 72.00 -109.05 -38.59
N THR A 337 72.72 -107.96 -38.29
CA THR A 337 72.09 -106.78 -37.66
C THR A 337 71.52 -105.75 -38.63
N GLY A 338 71.79 -105.87 -39.93
CA GLY A 338 71.37 -104.89 -40.93
C GLY A 338 72.24 -103.63 -40.98
N GLU A 339 73.25 -103.50 -40.12
CA GLU A 339 74.23 -102.40 -40.10
C GLU A 339 75.66 -102.94 -40.36
N ASN A 340 76.57 -102.10 -40.84
CA ASN A 340 77.97 -102.46 -41.04
C ASN A 340 78.64 -102.70 -39.69
N ILE A 341 79.28 -103.86 -39.49
CA ILE A 341 80.09 -104.10 -38.28
C ILE A 341 81.51 -103.66 -38.53
N TYR A 342 82.03 -102.75 -37.73
CA TYR A 342 83.46 -102.53 -37.63
C TYR A 342 84.02 -103.52 -36.61
N TYR A 343 84.89 -104.42 -37.04
CA TYR A 343 85.48 -105.40 -36.13
C TYR A 343 86.93 -105.07 -35.87
N THR A 344 87.38 -105.39 -34.66
CA THR A 344 88.77 -105.40 -34.25
C THR A 344 89.08 -106.80 -33.75
N ALA A 345 89.86 -107.56 -34.51
CA ALA A 345 90.23 -108.92 -34.14
C ALA A 345 91.50 -108.95 -33.28
N LYS A 346 91.51 -109.77 -32.23
CA LYS A 346 92.70 -110.14 -31.45
C LYS A 346 92.86 -111.66 -31.47
N MET A 347 93.99 -112.12 -31.99
CA MET A 347 94.35 -113.55 -32.01
C MET A 347 95.37 -113.83 -30.91
N THR A 348 95.31 -114.99 -30.25
CA THR A 348 96.33 -115.38 -29.24
C THR A 348 96.51 -116.90 -29.27
N GLY A 349 97.72 -117.38 -29.57
CA GLY A 349 98.02 -118.83 -29.65
C GLY A 349 99.51 -119.14 -29.87
N THR A 350 99.92 -120.40 -29.64
CA THR A 350 101.33 -120.83 -29.55
C THR A 350 101.63 -122.08 -30.39
N TYR A 351 101.63 -122.04 -31.74
CA TYR A 351 101.99 -123.22 -32.58
C TYR A 351 102.52 -122.84 -33.98
N ALA A 352 103.03 -123.85 -34.72
CA ALA A 352 103.98 -123.74 -35.83
C ALA A 352 103.41 -123.46 -37.25
N ASP A 353 102.09 -123.23 -37.41
CA ASP A 353 101.48 -122.99 -38.74
C ASP A 353 100.73 -121.65 -38.82
N THR A 354 100.53 -121.12 -40.04
CA THR A 354 99.77 -119.90 -40.34
C THR A 354 98.30 -119.96 -39.91
N VAL A 355 97.82 -118.89 -39.26
CA VAL A 355 96.40 -118.66 -38.94
C VAL A 355 95.86 -117.51 -39.82
N MET A 356 94.66 -117.70 -40.37
CA MET A 356 94.03 -116.71 -41.26
C MET A 356 92.62 -116.36 -40.77
N LEU A 357 92.36 -115.06 -40.59
CA LEU A 357 90.99 -114.53 -40.53
C LEU A 357 90.52 -114.27 -41.95
N GLN A 358 89.37 -114.81 -42.30
CA GLN A 358 88.79 -114.61 -43.61
C GLN A 358 87.37 -114.10 -43.51
N ILE A 359 86.98 -113.28 -44.47
CA ILE A 359 85.59 -112.87 -44.67
C ILE A 359 85.08 -113.38 -45.99
N SER A 360 83.77 -113.57 -46.10
CA SER A 360 83.12 -114.09 -47.28
C SER A 360 81.71 -113.50 -47.39
N PRO A 361 81.31 -112.95 -48.54
CA PRO A 361 79.93 -112.49 -48.74
C PRO A 361 78.92 -113.65 -48.77
N ASP A 362 79.36 -114.86 -49.14
CA ASP A 362 78.49 -115.98 -49.54
C ASP A 362 78.73 -117.29 -48.76
N ASN A 363 79.64 -117.29 -47.78
CA ASN A 363 80.07 -118.47 -47.01
C ASN A 363 80.76 -119.56 -47.87
N GLY A 364 81.15 -119.23 -49.11
CA GLY A 364 81.77 -120.15 -50.07
C GLY A 364 83.16 -119.68 -50.49
N THR A 365 83.27 -118.43 -50.95
CA THR A 365 84.54 -117.82 -51.38
C THR A 365 85.06 -116.90 -50.29
N TYR A 366 86.25 -117.19 -49.77
CA TYR A 366 86.80 -116.48 -48.62
C TYR A 366 88.04 -115.65 -48.98
N TRP A 367 88.05 -114.41 -48.51
CA TRP A 367 89.19 -113.50 -48.61
C TRP A 367 89.89 -113.38 -47.26
N THR A 368 91.18 -113.63 -47.25
CA THR A 368 92.00 -113.45 -46.05
C THR A 368 92.19 -111.96 -45.76
N VAL A 369 91.71 -111.52 -44.61
CA VAL A 369 91.79 -110.12 -44.12
C VAL A 369 92.85 -109.93 -43.04
N ALA A 370 93.37 -111.03 -42.49
CA ALA A 370 94.54 -111.04 -41.63
C ALA A 370 95.21 -112.41 -41.67
N THR A 371 96.54 -112.45 -41.66
CA THR A 371 97.36 -113.66 -41.58
C THR A 371 98.48 -113.44 -40.58
N THR A 372 98.82 -114.46 -39.78
CA THR A 372 99.98 -114.41 -38.87
C THR A 372 100.97 -115.56 -39.20
N ILE A 373 102.27 -115.24 -39.35
CA ILE A 373 103.40 -116.17 -39.66
C ILE A 373 104.39 -116.21 -38.47
N GLU A 374 105.09 -117.34 -38.24
CA GLU A 374 105.78 -117.78 -37.01
C GLU A 374 106.84 -116.84 -36.36
N GLY A 375 107.07 -116.99 -35.03
CA GLY A 375 108.34 -116.58 -34.36
C GLY A 375 108.36 -116.07 -32.90
N SER A 376 107.25 -115.76 -32.21
CA SER A 376 107.33 -115.25 -30.81
C SER A 376 105.99 -115.31 -30.05
N THR A 377 106.05 -115.66 -28.75
CA THR A 377 104.97 -115.75 -27.77
C THR A 377 104.28 -114.40 -27.55
N ASN A 378 102.97 -114.33 -27.85
CA ASN A 378 102.05 -113.17 -27.74
C ASN A 378 102.01 -112.19 -28.93
N LYS A 379 101.71 -112.67 -30.14
CA LYS A 379 101.31 -111.78 -31.24
C LYS A 379 99.89 -111.26 -31.05
N THR A 380 99.76 -109.94 -30.87
CA THR A 380 98.49 -109.20 -30.91
C THR A 380 98.47 -108.43 -32.23
N GLU A 381 97.95 -109.04 -33.29
CA GLU A 381 97.73 -108.34 -34.56
C GLU A 381 96.28 -107.88 -34.62
N PHE A 382 96.08 -106.57 -34.47
CA PHE A 382 94.79 -105.91 -34.63
C PHE A 382 94.55 -105.66 -36.12
N SER A 383 93.72 -106.48 -36.76
CA SER A 383 93.15 -106.15 -38.06
C SER A 383 91.78 -105.51 -37.84
N ALA A 384 91.66 -104.25 -38.27
CA ALA A 384 90.42 -103.51 -38.28
C ALA A 384 89.79 -103.62 -39.67
N GLY A 385 88.53 -104.03 -39.74
CA GLY A 385 87.81 -104.14 -40.99
C GLY A 385 86.32 -103.88 -40.79
N CYS A 386 85.61 -103.75 -41.90
CA CYS A 386 84.16 -103.66 -41.92
C CYS A 386 83.60 -104.98 -42.44
N LEU A 387 82.67 -105.59 -41.71
CA LEU A 387 81.89 -106.75 -42.13
C LEU A 387 80.46 -106.25 -42.45
N PRO A 388 80.11 -106.08 -43.73
CA PRO A 388 78.78 -105.62 -44.13
C PRO A 388 77.65 -106.57 -43.68
N PRO A 389 76.40 -106.10 -43.63
CA PRO A 389 75.24 -106.95 -43.37
C PRO A 389 75.21 -108.17 -44.29
N GLY A 390 74.97 -109.35 -43.71
CA GLY A 390 74.88 -110.61 -44.44
C GLY A 390 76.20 -111.32 -44.74
N TRP A 391 77.35 -110.65 -44.54
CA TRP A 391 78.65 -111.27 -44.77
C TRP A 391 79.06 -112.20 -43.63
N TRP A 392 79.87 -113.20 -43.97
CA TRP A 392 80.42 -114.21 -43.09
C TRP A 392 81.87 -113.93 -42.76
N MET A 393 82.28 -114.36 -41.57
CA MET A 393 83.66 -114.32 -41.10
C MET A 393 84.03 -115.70 -40.55
N ARG A 394 85.25 -116.15 -40.79
CA ARG A 394 85.76 -117.44 -40.30
C ARG A 394 87.25 -117.41 -39.99
N LEU A 395 87.70 -118.47 -39.33
CA LEU A 395 89.09 -118.70 -38.99
C LEU A 395 89.59 -120.07 -39.47
N ILE A 396 90.71 -120.10 -40.20
CA ILE A 396 91.33 -121.30 -40.76
C ILE A 396 92.77 -121.49 -40.26
N ARG A 397 93.20 -122.76 -40.10
CA ARG A 397 94.57 -123.17 -39.72
C ARG A 397 95.08 -124.37 -40.52
N GLY A 398 96.41 -124.56 -40.52
CA GLY A 398 97.10 -125.77 -41.02
C GLY A 398 97.04 -126.97 -40.05
N SER A 399 97.39 -126.79 -38.76
CA SER A 399 97.24 -127.80 -37.69
C SER A 399 97.41 -127.19 -36.27
N GLY A 400 96.93 -127.82 -35.17
CA GLY A 400 97.14 -127.37 -33.76
C GLY A 400 95.87 -127.03 -32.94
N SER A 401 95.95 -126.25 -31.84
CA SER A 401 94.82 -125.68 -31.06
C SER A 401 95.01 -124.16 -30.85
N TYR A 402 93.99 -123.31 -31.00
CA TYR A 402 94.09 -121.83 -30.86
C TYR A 402 92.77 -121.19 -30.38
N ASN A 403 92.85 -119.97 -29.83
CA ASN A 403 91.70 -119.12 -29.49
C ASN A 403 91.84 -117.74 -30.15
N ALA A 404 90.81 -117.27 -30.86
CA ALA A 404 90.74 -115.89 -31.34
C ALA A 404 89.49 -115.20 -30.81
N SER A 405 89.65 -113.95 -30.39
CA SER A 405 88.58 -113.07 -29.92
C SER A 405 88.42 -111.95 -30.93
N VAL A 406 87.29 -111.89 -31.61
CA VAL A 406 86.92 -110.75 -32.43
C VAL A 406 85.96 -109.86 -31.64
N ILE A 407 86.36 -108.62 -31.43
CA ILE A 407 85.53 -107.62 -30.79
C ILE A 407 84.79 -106.86 -31.89
N LEU A 408 83.46 -106.81 -31.79
CA LEU A 408 82.62 -106.10 -32.72
C LEU A 408 82.28 -104.70 -32.21
N VAL A 409 82.24 -103.74 -33.12
CA VAL A 409 81.84 -102.35 -32.91
C VAL A 409 80.80 -102.04 -33.99
N TRP A 410 79.56 -101.78 -33.56
CA TRP A 410 78.43 -101.48 -34.44
C TRP A 410 78.37 -99.98 -34.76
#